data_AF-A0A1V4TCQ9-F1
#
_entry.id   AF-A0A1V4TCQ9-F1
#
_cell.length_a   1.000
_cell.length_b   1.000
_cell.length_c   1.000
_cell.angle_alpha   90.00
_cell.angle_beta   90.00
_cell.angle_gamma   90.00
#
_symmetry.space_group_name_H-M   'P 1'
#
loop_
_entity.id
_entity.type
_entity.pdbx_description
1 polymer ?
#
loop_
_entity_poly.entity_id
_entity_poly.type
_entity_poly.pdbx_seq_one_letter_code
_entity_poly.pdbx_strand_id
1 'polypeptide(L)'
;MIIAKPEWFGRRKYTGWGVSIKTWQGAVYIAGMFLLLVALQLIPNLSTENRLVISGVWVAFLIIDMVDVMWKLKKDERERIHEAIAERNAAWAMMFVLVVGLFIELAYNALQQKIYANPFIILALAAGIISKSVTNYKLEREN
;
A
#
# COMPACT_ATOMS: atom_id res chain seq x y z
N MET A 1 -1.16 -9.86 -15.32
CA MET A 1 0.24 -9.51 -15.65
C MET A 1 0.08 -8.30 -16.50
N ILE A 2 0.38 -7.13 -15.94
CA ILE A 2 0.15 -5.88 -16.66
C ILE A 2 1.44 -5.51 -17.39
N ILE A 3 2.60 -5.48 -16.71
CA ILE A 3 3.93 -5.42 -17.34
C ILE A 3 4.99 -6.20 -16.55
N ALA A 4 5.06 -6.02 -15.23
CA ALA A 4 6.05 -6.64 -14.37
C ALA A 4 5.90 -8.16 -14.31
N LYS A 5 7.03 -8.88 -14.41
CA LYS A 5 7.03 -10.34 -14.27
C LYS A 5 7.39 -10.78 -12.85
N PRO A 6 6.63 -11.71 -12.24
CA PRO A 6 6.91 -12.17 -10.87
C PRO A 6 8.30 -12.76 -10.68
N GLU A 7 8.88 -13.37 -11.72
CA GLU A 7 10.22 -13.97 -11.71
C GLU A 7 11.35 -12.96 -11.46
N TRP A 8 11.12 -11.67 -11.75
CA TRP A 8 12.07 -10.60 -11.50
C TRP A 8 12.14 -10.18 -10.03
N PHE A 9 11.16 -10.62 -9.24
CA PHE A 9 10.95 -10.19 -7.88
C PHE A 9 10.96 -11.37 -6.92
N GLY A 10 11.27 -11.07 -5.67
CA GLY A 10 11.17 -12.00 -4.55
C GLY A 10 10.28 -11.42 -3.47
N ARG A 11 10.00 -12.24 -2.46
CA ARG A 11 9.36 -11.75 -1.25
C ARG A 11 10.31 -10.82 -0.48
N ARG A 12 9.78 -9.73 0.06
CA ARG A 12 10.46 -8.87 1.02
C ARG A 12 10.17 -9.34 2.44
N LYS A 13 11.20 -9.61 3.25
CA LYS A 13 11.06 -10.16 4.61
C LYS A 13 11.33 -9.17 5.74
N TYR A 14 12.32 -8.29 5.59
CA TYR A 14 12.86 -7.49 6.70
C TYR A 14 12.89 -5.97 6.47
N THR A 15 12.37 -5.48 5.33
CA THR A 15 12.51 -4.07 4.92
C THR A 15 11.17 -3.42 4.53
N GLY A 16 10.09 -3.85 5.17
CA GLY A 16 8.72 -3.36 4.94
C GLY A 16 7.90 -4.21 3.98
N TRP A 17 6.78 -3.66 3.53
CA TRP A 17 5.84 -4.30 2.61
C TRP A 17 6.34 -4.29 1.16
N GLY A 18 5.83 -5.25 0.38
CA GLY A 18 6.07 -5.32 -1.05
C GLY A 18 7.06 -6.42 -1.46
N VAL A 19 7.78 -6.14 -2.54
CA VAL A 19 8.65 -7.12 -3.18
C VAL A 19 10.12 -6.71 -3.10
N SER A 20 11.01 -7.70 -3.08
CA SER A 20 12.45 -7.52 -3.24
C SER A 20 12.82 -7.69 -4.72
N ILE A 21 13.84 -6.97 -5.17
CA ILE A 21 14.37 -7.14 -6.53
C ILE A 21 15.23 -8.40 -6.53
N LYS A 22 14.92 -9.36 -7.40
CA LYS A 22 15.65 -10.62 -7.53
C LYS A 22 16.60 -10.63 -8.72
N THR A 23 16.23 -9.94 -9.81
CA THR A 23 17.01 -9.93 -11.06
C THR A 23 17.29 -8.51 -11.55
N TRP A 24 18.26 -8.38 -12.45
CA TRP A 24 18.58 -7.09 -13.08
C TRP A 24 17.41 -6.53 -13.89
N GLN A 25 16.57 -7.39 -14.50
CA GLN A 25 15.35 -6.95 -15.20
C GLN A 25 14.38 -6.28 -14.23
N GLY A 26 14.24 -6.80 -13.02
CA GLY A 26 13.45 -6.17 -11.96
C GLY A 26 14.03 -4.82 -11.54
N ALA A 27 15.36 -4.71 -11.46
CA ALA A 27 16.04 -3.45 -11.18
C ALA A 27 15.79 -2.41 -12.27
N VAL A 28 15.97 -2.78 -13.54
CA VAL A 28 15.73 -1.92 -14.70
C VAL A 28 14.25 -1.52 -14.79
N TYR A 29 13.34 -2.44 -14.51
CA TYR A 29 11.90 -2.14 -14.46
C TYR A 29 11.58 -1.06 -13.41
N ILE A 30 12.02 -1.25 -12.16
CA ILE A 30 11.76 -0.28 -11.08
C ILE A 30 12.42 1.07 -11.38
N ALA A 31 13.67 1.05 -11.85
CA ALA A 31 14.37 2.26 -12.24
C ALA A 31 13.65 2.98 -13.39
N GLY A 32 13.19 2.25 -14.40
CA GLY A 32 12.42 2.80 -15.53
C GLY A 32 11.11 3.42 -15.09
N MET A 33 10.36 2.75 -14.20
CA MET A 33 9.11 3.27 -13.64
C MET A 33 9.33 4.56 -12.84
N PHE A 34 10.43 4.64 -12.10
CA PHE A 34 10.79 5.83 -11.33
C PHE A 34 11.26 6.97 -12.23
N LEU A 35 12.13 6.69 -13.21
CA LEU A 35 12.60 7.67 -14.18
C LEU A 35 11.44 8.24 -15.00
N LEU A 36 10.47 7.41 -15.36
CA LEU A 36 9.28 7.86 -16.08
C LEU A 36 8.40 8.77 -15.20
N LEU A 37 8.23 8.45 -13.91
CA LEU A 37 7.58 9.37 -12.98
C LEU A 37 8.30 10.72 -12.91
N VAL A 38 9.63 10.72 -12.80
CA VAL A 38 10.44 11.95 -12.81
C VAL A 38 10.25 12.72 -14.13
N ALA A 39 10.31 12.04 -15.27
CA ALA A 39 10.10 12.66 -16.57
C ALA A 39 8.71 13.32 -16.67
N LEU A 40 7.65 12.66 -16.16
CA LEU A 40 6.30 13.22 -16.10
C LEU A 40 6.23 14.50 -15.24
N GLN A 41 7.01 14.57 -14.15
CA GLN A 41 7.09 15.79 -13.32
C GLN A 41 7.83 16.95 -13.99
N LEU A 42 8.78 16.64 -14.88
CA LEU A 42 9.63 17.63 -15.55
C LEU A 42 9.02 18.18 -16.83
N ILE A 43 7.83 17.73 -17.24
CA ILE A 43 7.13 18.27 -18.42
C ILE A 43 6.85 19.78 -18.18
N PRO A 44 7.44 20.65 -19.02
CA PRO A 44 7.23 22.09 -18.90
C PRO A 44 5.80 22.47 -19.27
N ASN A 45 5.29 23.56 -18.69
CA ASN A 45 3.97 24.12 -18.97
C ASN A 45 2.76 23.20 -18.67
N LEU A 46 2.97 22.11 -17.93
CA LEU A 46 1.88 21.27 -17.44
C LEU A 46 1.22 21.95 -16.23
N SER A 47 -0.10 22.14 -16.26
CA SER A 47 -0.84 22.67 -15.11
C SER A 47 -0.71 21.74 -13.89
N THR A 48 -0.81 22.31 -12.68
CA THR A 48 -0.75 21.54 -11.43
C THR A 48 -1.81 20.45 -11.37
N GLU A 49 -3.03 20.75 -11.81
CA GLU A 49 -4.14 19.79 -11.85
C GLU A 49 -3.81 18.61 -12.78
N ASN A 50 -3.36 18.87 -14.01
CA ASN A 50 -2.99 17.82 -14.95
C ASN A 50 -1.82 16.99 -14.45
N ARG A 51 -0.85 17.64 -13.79
CA ARG A 51 0.29 16.96 -13.16
C ARG A 51 -0.18 16.01 -12.06
N LEU A 52 -1.09 16.45 -11.20
CA LEU A 52 -1.65 15.61 -10.14
C LEU A 52 -2.42 14.41 -10.72
N VAL A 53 -3.28 14.64 -11.72
CA VAL A 53 -4.05 13.58 -12.37
C VAL A 53 -3.13 12.55 -13.02
N ILE A 54 -2.17 13.00 -13.84
CA ILE A 54 -1.23 12.11 -14.54
C ILE A 54 -0.38 11.31 -13.54
N SER A 55 0.11 11.96 -12.49
CA SER A 55 0.89 11.30 -11.44
C SER A 55 0.05 10.29 -10.67
N GLY A 56 -1.20 10.64 -10.36
CA GLY A 56 -2.14 9.75 -9.68
C GLY A 56 -2.43 8.50 -10.50
N VAL A 57 -2.71 8.66 -11.80
CA VAL A 57 -2.90 7.53 -12.73
C VAL A 57 -1.64 6.68 -12.81
N TRP A 58 -0.45 7.30 -12.89
CA TRP A 58 0.83 6.59 -12.94
C TRP A 58 1.11 5.77 -11.69
N VAL A 59 0.90 6.36 -10.51
CA VAL A 59 1.07 5.68 -9.23
C VAL A 59 0.05 4.56 -9.08
N ALA A 60 -1.21 4.79 -9.46
CA ALA A 60 -2.24 3.75 -9.44
C ALA A 60 -1.86 2.57 -10.34
N PHE A 61 -1.40 2.85 -11.56
CA PHE A 61 -0.89 1.82 -12.48
C PHE A 61 0.25 1.01 -11.85
N LEU A 62 1.25 1.67 -11.26
CA LEU A 62 2.37 1.00 -10.61
C LEU A 62 1.92 0.13 -9.43
N ILE A 63 0.97 0.62 -8.62
CA ILE A 63 0.39 -0.14 -7.50
C ILE A 63 -0.29 -1.41 -8.04
N ILE A 64 -1.14 -1.29 -9.05
CA ILE A 64 -1.88 -2.44 -9.60
C ILE A 64 -0.90 -3.49 -10.14
N ASP A 65 0.14 -3.08 -10.88
CA ASP A 65 1.11 -4.02 -11.45
C ASP A 65 1.96 -4.70 -10.36
N MET A 66 2.36 -3.97 -9.32
CA MET A 66 3.07 -4.54 -8.17
C MET A 66 2.18 -5.48 -7.34
N VAL A 67 0.89 -5.16 -7.18
CA VAL A 67 -0.07 -6.04 -6.51
C VAL A 67 -0.26 -7.34 -7.31
N ASP A 68 -0.37 -7.28 -8.65
CA ASP A 68 -0.46 -8.48 -9.51
C ASP A 68 0.80 -9.37 -9.35
N VAL A 69 1.98 -8.76 -9.28
CA VAL A 69 3.23 -9.46 -8.98
C VAL A 69 3.18 -10.13 -7.61
N MET A 70 2.83 -9.38 -6.56
CA MET A 70 2.76 -9.89 -5.18
C MET A 70 1.79 -11.06 -5.05
N TRP A 71 0.66 -11.01 -5.76
CA TRP A 71 -0.34 -12.08 -5.77
C TRP A 71 0.18 -13.37 -6.39
N LYS A 72 1.03 -13.25 -7.41
CA LYS A 72 1.56 -14.39 -8.19
C LYS A 72 2.88 -14.95 -7.65
N LEU A 73 3.50 -14.29 -6.69
CA LEU A 73 4.69 -14.82 -6.03
C LEU A 73 4.33 -16.13 -5.31
N LYS A 74 5.01 -17.21 -5.70
CA LYS A 74 4.91 -18.48 -5.01
C LYS A 74 5.50 -18.34 -3.62
N LYS A 75 4.78 -18.89 -2.63
CA LYS A 75 5.14 -18.89 -1.21
C LYS A 75 5.00 -20.31 -0.69
N ASP A 76 6.02 -20.77 0.02
CA ASP A 76 5.96 -22.04 0.73
C ASP A 76 4.99 -21.93 1.92
N GLU A 77 4.53 -23.05 2.46
CA GLU A 77 3.60 -23.08 3.60
C GLU A 77 4.14 -22.34 4.82
N ARG A 78 5.41 -22.60 5.17
CA ARG A 78 6.09 -21.90 6.27
C ARG A 78 6.15 -20.40 6.02
N GLU A 79 6.42 -20.00 4.78
CA GLU A 79 6.47 -18.61 4.40
C GLU A 79 5.11 -17.93 4.53
N ARG A 80 4.03 -18.59 4.11
CA ARG A 80 2.65 -18.08 4.25
C ARG A 80 2.30 -17.85 5.72
N ILE A 81 2.61 -18.81 6.59
CA ILE A 81 2.34 -18.69 8.04
C ILE A 81 3.13 -17.53 8.65
N HIS A 82 4.44 -17.44 8.36
CA HIS A 82 5.27 -16.34 8.87
C HIS A 82 4.77 -14.98 8.38
N GLU A 83 4.34 -14.89 7.11
CA GLU A 83 3.77 -13.66 6.56
C GLU A 83 2.46 -13.29 7.24
N ALA A 84 1.53 -14.23 7.40
CA ALA A 84 0.26 -13.96 8.06
C ALA A 84 0.44 -13.44 9.49
N ILE A 85 1.39 -14.01 10.25
CA ILE A 85 1.70 -13.54 11.61
C ILE A 85 2.34 -12.14 11.57
N ALA A 86 3.30 -11.91 10.68
CA ALA A 86 3.98 -10.63 10.55
C ALA A 86 3.01 -9.52 10.13
N GLU A 87 2.17 -9.76 9.12
CA GLU A 87 1.16 -8.83 8.64
C GLU A 87 0.10 -8.54 9.70
N ARG A 88 -0.33 -9.56 10.45
CA ARG A 88 -1.22 -9.37 11.61
C ARG A 88 -0.59 -8.43 12.63
N ASN A 89 0.65 -8.68 13.03
CA ASN A 89 1.34 -7.85 14.02
C ASN A 89 1.54 -6.41 13.52
N ALA A 90 1.90 -6.23 12.25
CA ALA A 90 2.03 -4.92 11.63
C ALA A 90 0.68 -4.17 11.60
N ALA A 91 -0.40 -4.86 11.23
CA ALA A 91 -1.75 -4.29 11.23
C ALA A 91 -2.21 -3.86 12.63
N TRP A 92 -1.93 -4.66 13.67
CA TRP A 92 -2.21 -4.26 15.06
C TRP A 92 -1.42 -3.03 15.49
N ALA A 93 -0.12 -2.99 15.19
CA ALA A 93 0.73 -1.86 15.54
C ALA A 93 0.26 -0.58 14.84
N MET A 94 -0.03 -0.65 13.55
CA MET A 94 -0.59 0.48 12.79
C MET A 94 -1.94 0.92 13.32
N MET A 95 -2.87 -0.01 13.57
CA MET A 95 -4.19 0.31 14.10
C MET A 95 -4.07 1.07 15.41
N PHE A 96 -3.20 0.62 16.32
CA PHE A 96 -2.96 1.30 17.59
C PHE A 96 -2.48 2.74 17.37
N VAL A 97 -1.46 2.94 16.52
CA VAL A 97 -0.92 4.27 16.22
C VAL A 97 -1.97 5.17 15.57
N LEU A 98 -2.76 4.65 14.62
CA LEU A 98 -3.82 5.42 13.94
C LEU A 98 -4.94 5.84 14.90
N VAL A 99 -5.37 4.95 15.80
CA VAL A 99 -6.41 5.26 16.80
C VAL A 99 -5.90 6.29 17.79
N VAL A 100 -4.68 6.12 18.31
CA VAL A 100 -4.07 7.10 19.23
C VAL A 100 -3.88 8.45 18.52
N GLY A 101 -3.40 8.44 17.28
CA GLY A 101 -3.24 9.65 16.47
C GLY A 101 -4.56 10.39 16.25
N LEU A 102 -5.62 9.66 15.89
CA LEU A 102 -6.97 10.23 15.75
C LEU A 102 -7.47 10.82 17.07
N PHE A 103 -7.26 10.13 18.19
CA PHE A 103 -7.67 10.61 19.50
C PHE A 103 -6.96 11.92 19.88
N ILE A 104 -5.64 12.00 19.67
CA ILE A 104 -4.85 13.20 19.91
C ILE A 104 -5.31 14.36 19.02
N GLU A 105 -5.54 14.10 17.73
CA GLU A 105 -6.03 15.10 16.78
C GLU A 105 -7.39 15.67 17.21
N LEU A 106 -8.33 14.79 17.57
CA LEU A 106 -9.66 15.19 18.05
C LEU A 106 -9.57 16.02 19.34
N ALA A 107 -8.76 15.59 20.31
CA ALA A 107 -8.57 16.31 21.56
C ALA A 107 -7.95 17.71 21.34
N TYR A 108 -6.91 17.78 20.50
CA TYR A 108 -6.25 19.05 20.16
C TYR A 108 -7.20 20.01 19.45
N ASN A 109 -7.96 19.54 18.46
CA ASN A 109 -8.91 20.37 17.73
C ASN A 109 -10.08 20.80 18.62
N ALA A 110 -10.57 19.94 19.52
CA ALA A 110 -11.60 20.30 20.49
C ALA A 110 -11.15 21.42 21.43
N LEU A 111 -9.90 21.38 21.93
CA LEU A 111 -9.32 22.47 22.74
C LEU A 111 -9.24 23.79 21.96
N GLN A 112 -9.07 23.73 20.64
CA GLN A 112 -9.07 24.90 19.75
C GLN A 112 -10.45 25.32 19.26
N GLN A 113 -11.53 24.69 19.75
CA GLN A 113 -12.91 24.93 19.26
C GLN A 113 -13.06 24.68 17.75
N LYS A 114 -12.26 23.76 17.19
CA LYS A 114 -12.33 23.33 15.79
C LYS A 114 -12.91 21.92 15.72
N ILE A 115 -13.80 21.69 14.77
CA ILE A 115 -14.31 20.36 14.46
C ILE A 115 -13.61 19.90 13.18
N TYR A 116 -12.47 19.23 13.37
CA TYR A 116 -11.71 18.64 12.28
C TYR A 116 -11.10 17.31 12.72
N ALA A 117 -11.17 16.34 11.83
CA ALA A 117 -10.50 15.05 11.96
C ALA A 117 -9.99 14.66 10.57
N ASN A 118 -8.78 14.11 10.51
CA ASN A 118 -8.18 13.76 9.24
C ASN A 118 -8.99 12.65 8.55
N PRO A 119 -9.62 12.93 7.39
CA PRO A 119 -10.46 11.95 6.71
C PRO A 119 -9.67 10.71 6.27
N PHE A 120 -8.36 10.81 6.03
CA PHE A 120 -7.53 9.66 5.66
C PHE A 120 -7.33 8.68 6.82
N ILE A 121 -7.19 9.18 8.05
CA ILE A 121 -7.07 8.31 9.23
C ILE A 121 -8.39 7.57 9.46
N ILE A 122 -9.51 8.29 9.34
CA ILE A 122 -10.85 7.70 9.43
C ILE A 122 -11.05 6.63 8.36
N LEU A 123 -10.73 6.94 7.10
CA LEU A 123 -10.84 6.00 5.98
C LEU A 123 -9.95 4.78 6.18
N ALA A 124 -8.71 4.94 6.66
CA ALA A 124 -7.81 3.82 6.93
C ALA A 124 -8.37 2.87 7.99
N LEU A 125 -8.91 3.40 9.09
CA LEU A 125 -9.53 2.60 10.15
C LEU A 125 -10.81 1.91 9.65
N ALA A 126 -11.67 2.63 8.94
CA ALA A 126 -12.91 2.09 8.39
C ALA A 126 -12.63 0.97 7.36
N ALA A 127 -11.70 1.19 6.43
CA ALA A 127 -11.28 0.20 5.45
C ALA A 127 -10.71 -1.06 6.12
N GLY A 128 -9.90 -0.89 7.18
CA GLY A 128 -9.39 -2.01 7.97
C GLY A 128 -10.50 -2.84 8.62
N ILE A 129 -11.52 -2.20 9.20
CA ILE A 129 -12.68 -2.88 9.78
C ILE A 129 -13.47 -3.63 8.71
N ILE A 130 -13.79 -2.97 7.61
CA ILE A 130 -14.56 -3.58 6.51
C ILE A 130 -13.80 -4.79 5.95
N SER A 131 -12.50 -4.64 5.65
CA SER A 131 -11.68 -5.72 5.13
C SER A 131 -11.67 -6.92 6.08
N LYS A 132 -11.46 -6.70 7.39
CA LYS A 132 -11.46 -7.76 8.39
C LYS A 132 -12.81 -8.48 8.45
N SER A 133 -13.90 -7.72 8.51
CA SER A 133 -15.26 -8.28 8.61
C SER A 133 -15.64 -9.09 7.38
N VAL A 134 -15.36 -8.59 6.17
CA VAL A 134 -15.64 -9.30 4.92
C VAL A 134 -14.80 -10.58 4.81
N THR A 135 -13.50 -10.51 5.16
CA THR A 135 -12.63 -11.69 5.13
C THR A 135 -13.09 -12.75 6.13
N ASN A 136 -13.43 -12.37 7.36
CA ASN A 136 -13.94 -13.33 8.35
C ASN A 136 -15.25 -14.00 7.89
N TYR A 137 -16.22 -13.19 7.43
CA TYR A 137 -17.50 -13.69 6.94
C TYR A 137 -17.34 -14.69 5.78
N LYS A 138 -16.42 -14.40 4.86
CA LYS A 138 -16.11 -15.30 3.75
C LYS A 138 -15.51 -16.62 4.24
N LEU A 139 -14.50 -16.55 5.12
CA LEU A 139 -13.80 -17.73 5.62
C LEU A 139 -14.68 -18.62 6.52
N GLU A 140 -15.62 -18.03 7.26
CA GLU A 140 -16.61 -18.79 8.04
C GLU A 140 -17.61 -19.57 7.18
N ARG A 141 -17.83 -19.14 5.93
CA ARG A 141 -18.72 -19.84 4.98
C ARG A 141 -18.01 -20.89 4.13
N GLU A 142 -16.69 -20.75 3.97
CA GLU A 142 -15.87 -21.70 3.20
C GLU A 142 -15.40 -22.89 4.05
N ASN A 143 -15.48 -22.79 5.38
CA ASN A 143 -15.22 -23.88 6.34
C ASN A 143 -16.53 -24.50 6.85
#